data_AF-A0A849A784-F1
#
_entry.id   AF-A0A849A784-F1
#
_cell.length_a   1.000
_cell.length_b   1.000
_cell.length_c   1.000
_cell.angle_alpha   90.00
_cell.angle_beta   90.00
_cell.angle_gamma   90.00
#
_symmetry.space_group_name_H-M   'P 1'
#
loop_
_entity.id
_entity.type
_entity.pdbx_description
1 polymer ?
#
loop_
_entity_poly.entity_id
_entity_poly.type
_entity_poly.pdbx_seq_one_letter_code
_entity_poly.pdbx_strand_id
1 'polypeptide(L)'
;MDERQRSEFLIKWAKRCGFTWTQLQAHPKHGLGYEMLPRKRFSVSPPEPLEEDKYMVFRHDGNLPFAGFKAGDTFYVLWIETKYGDLYEH
;
A
#
# COMPACT_ATOMS: atom_id res chain seq x y z
N MET A 1 1.55 6.42 14.07
CA MET A 1 1.44 4.96 14.20
C MET A 1 1.90 4.53 15.57
N ASP A 2 1.22 3.59 16.20
CA ASP A 2 1.68 2.97 17.44
C ASP A 2 2.76 1.89 17.16
N GLU A 3 3.27 1.23 18.20
CA GLU A 3 4.27 0.17 18.09
C GLU A 3 3.77 -1.06 17.33
N ARG A 4 2.51 -1.43 17.54
CA ARG A 4 1.89 -2.58 16.87
C ARG A 4 1.78 -2.34 15.38
N GLN A 5 1.25 -1.19 14.96
CA GLN A 5 1.11 -0.82 13.55
C GLN A 5 2.45 -0.84 12.81
N ARG A 6 3.50 -0.29 13.44
CA ARG A 6 4.86 -0.31 12.87
C ARG A 6 5.39 -1.74 12.70
N SER A 7 5.16 -2.58 13.71
CA SER A 7 5.59 -3.98 13.69
C SER A 7 4.87 -4.78 12.61
N GLU A 8 3.53 -4.66 12.53
CA GLU A 8 2.73 -5.35 11.51
C GLU A 8 3.06 -4.90 10.08
N PHE A 9 3.34 -3.61 9.88
CA PHE A 9 3.83 -3.10 8.60
C PHE A 9 5.13 -3.81 8.19
N LEU A 10 6.14 -3.83 9.06
CA LEU A 10 7.43 -4.48 8.76
C LEU A 10 7.30 -5.99 8.59
N ILE A 11 6.51 -6.67 9.42
CA ILE A 11 6.29 -8.13 9.33
C ILE A 11 5.62 -8.50 8.01
N LYS A 12 4.53 -7.81 7.63
CA LYS A 12 3.88 -8.10 6.35
C LYS A 12 4.76 -7.70 5.17
N TRP A 13 5.55 -6.63 5.28
CA TRP A 13 6.50 -6.25 4.23
C TRP A 13 7.58 -7.32 4.03
N ALA A 14 8.20 -7.80 5.11
CA ALA A 14 9.19 -8.88 5.06
C ALA A 14 8.64 -10.17 4.43
N LYS A 15 7.38 -10.52 4.71
CA LYS A 15 6.71 -11.65 4.05
C LYS A 15 6.60 -11.47 2.54
N ARG A 16 6.30 -10.24 2.07
CA ARG A 16 6.19 -9.92 0.64
C ARG A 16 7.53 -10.00 -0.11
N CYS A 17 8.65 -9.75 0.57
CA CYS A 17 9.98 -9.89 -0.04
C CYS A 17 10.29 -11.30 -0.56
N GLY A 18 9.55 -12.33 -0.12
CA GLY A 18 9.68 -13.69 -0.63
C GLY A 18 8.93 -13.97 -1.95
N PHE A 19 8.23 -12.98 -2.52
CA PHE A 19 7.35 -13.17 -3.68
C PHE A 19 7.69 -12.20 -4.82
N THR A 20 7.51 -12.65 -6.05
CA THR A 20 7.54 -11.77 -7.23
C THR A 20 6.27 -10.92 -7.31
N TRP A 21 6.31 -9.85 -8.10
CA TRP A 21 5.14 -9.02 -8.37
C TRP A 21 3.95 -9.82 -8.92
N THR A 22 4.21 -10.75 -9.84
CA THR A 22 3.17 -11.63 -10.40
C THR A 22 2.56 -12.53 -9.33
N GLN A 23 3.38 -13.06 -8.42
CA GLN A 23 2.87 -13.86 -7.30
C GLN A 23 2.03 -13.00 -6.35
N LEU A 24 2.50 -11.80 -6.00
CA LEU A 24 1.75 -10.86 -5.14
C LEU A 24 0.41 -10.46 -5.76
N GLN A 25 0.34 -10.29 -7.09
CA GLN A 25 -0.91 -10.01 -7.79
C GLN A 25 -1.93 -11.15 -7.68
N ALA A 26 -1.47 -12.40 -7.56
CA ALA A 26 -2.33 -13.57 -7.39
C ALA A 26 -2.77 -13.81 -5.93
N HIS A 27 -2.13 -13.15 -4.95
CA HIS A 27 -2.54 -13.25 -3.54
C HIS A 27 -3.83 -12.47 -3.25
N PRO A 28 -4.60 -12.88 -2.22
CA PRO A 28 -5.75 -12.10 -1.77
C PRO A 28 -5.35 -10.67 -1.37
N LYS A 29 -6.12 -9.67 -1.82
CA LYS A 29 -5.85 -8.24 -1.57
C LYS A 29 -5.85 -7.83 -0.10
N HIS A 30 -6.59 -8.54 0.75
CA HIS A 30 -6.59 -8.33 2.21
C HIS A 30 -5.50 -9.15 2.93
N GLY A 31 -4.79 -10.01 2.21
CA GLY A 31 -3.64 -10.78 2.70
C GLY A 31 -2.33 -10.11 2.34
N LEU A 32 -1.53 -10.78 1.50
CA LEU A 32 -0.24 -10.28 1.02
C LEU A 32 -0.34 -9.53 -0.32
N GLY A 33 -1.44 -9.71 -1.05
CA GLY A 33 -1.66 -9.07 -2.34
C GLY A 33 -1.98 -7.59 -2.23
N TYR A 34 -2.22 -6.97 -3.38
CA TYR A 34 -2.57 -5.56 -3.51
C TYR A 34 -3.78 -5.36 -4.39
N GLU A 35 -4.33 -4.16 -4.34
CA GLU A 35 -5.27 -3.64 -5.33
C GLU A 35 -4.73 -2.35 -5.95
N MET A 36 -5.18 -2.02 -7.16
CA MET A 36 -4.89 -0.75 -7.80
C MET A 36 -6.09 0.17 -7.63
N LEU A 37 -5.91 1.33 -6.99
CA LEU A 37 -6.96 2.32 -6.82
C LEU A 37 -6.67 3.55 -7.70
N PRO A 38 -7.68 4.09 -8.41
CA PRO A 38 -7.49 5.29 -9.22
C PRO A 38 -7.26 6.51 -8.33
N ARG A 39 -6.44 7.46 -8.80
CA ARG A 39 -6.07 8.72 -8.14
C ARG A 39 -7.23 9.44 -7.46
N LYS A 40 -8.39 9.49 -8.12
CA LYS A 40 -9.63 10.15 -7.66
C LYS A 40 -10.23 9.58 -6.36
N ARG A 41 -9.81 8.39 -5.93
CA ARG A 41 -10.28 7.79 -4.66
C ARG A 41 -9.53 8.38 -3.46
N PHE A 42 -8.32 8.89 -3.67
CA PHE A 42 -7.47 9.39 -2.61
C PHE A 42 -7.86 10.82 -2.24
N SER A 43 -7.99 11.08 -0.94
CA SER A 43 -8.21 12.42 -0.38
C SER A 43 -6.93 13.26 -0.34
N VAL A 44 -5.78 12.62 -0.54
CA VAL A 44 -4.44 13.22 -0.54
C VAL A 44 -3.85 13.27 -1.95
N SER A 45 -2.86 14.14 -2.13
CA SER A 45 -2.13 14.33 -3.39
C SER A 45 -0.63 14.21 -3.13
N PRO A 46 0.15 13.50 -3.95
CA PRO A 46 1.61 13.54 -3.84
C PRO A 46 2.14 14.82 -4.50
N PRO A 47 3.44 15.13 -4.35
CA PRO A 47 4.09 16.10 -5.21
C PRO A 47 3.90 15.73 -6.69
N GLU A 48 3.75 16.73 -7.57
CA GLU A 48 3.50 16.57 -9.00
C GLU A 48 4.42 15.55 -9.71
N PRO A 49 5.74 15.48 -9.44
CA PRO A 49 6.61 14.50 -10.11
C PRO A 49 6.32 13.03 -9.75
N LEU A 50 5.53 12.79 -8.70
CA LEU A 50 5.15 11.46 -8.20
C LEU A 50 3.66 11.18 -8.44
N GLU A 51 2.97 12.04 -9.20
CA GLU A 51 1.57 11.86 -9.51
C GLU A 51 1.37 10.76 -10.55
N GLU A 52 0.49 9.81 -10.21
CA GLU A 52 0.14 8.66 -11.02
C GLU A 52 -1.40 8.58 -11.17
N ASP A 53 -1.87 8.00 -12.29
CA ASP A 53 -3.30 7.75 -12.54
C ASP A 53 -3.92 6.79 -11.51
N LYS A 54 -3.10 5.88 -10.98
CA LYS A 54 -3.49 4.84 -10.03
C LYS A 54 -2.34 4.51 -9.10
N TYR A 55 -2.68 4.20 -7.85
CA TYR A 55 -1.72 3.76 -6.85
C TYR A 55 -1.99 2.31 -6.46
N MET A 56 -0.90 1.61 -6.15
CA MET A 56 -0.91 0.25 -5.65
C MET A 56 -1.08 0.30 -4.13
N VAL A 57 -2.05 -0.47 -3.63
CA VAL A 57 -2.50 -0.45 -2.24
C VAL A 57 -2.33 -1.83 -1.61
N PHE A 58 -1.54 -1.88 -0.55
CA PHE A 58 -1.32 -3.06 0.29
C PHE A 58 -1.91 -2.84 1.67
N ARG A 59 -2.17 -3.93 2.42
CA ARG A 59 -2.67 -3.87 3.80
C ARG A 59 -1.59 -4.19 4.84
N HIS A 60 -1.60 -3.50 5.98
CA HIS A 60 -0.71 -3.72 7.12
C HIS A 60 -1.48 -4.20 8.37
N ASP A 61 -1.47 -3.51 9.51
CA ASP A 61 -2.22 -3.86 10.72
C ASP A 61 -3.74 -3.88 10.44
N GLY A 62 -4.37 -5.02 10.70
CA GLY A 62 -5.74 -5.30 10.25
C GLY A 62 -5.89 -5.12 8.74
N ASN A 63 -6.70 -4.13 8.34
CA ASN A 63 -6.96 -3.74 6.95
C ASN A 63 -6.51 -2.30 6.65
N LEU A 64 -5.73 -1.66 7.52
CA LEU A 64 -5.19 -0.33 7.23
C LEU A 64 -4.26 -0.42 6.01
N PRO A 65 -4.44 0.43 4.99
CA PRO A 65 -3.65 0.41 3.79
C PRO A 65 -2.35 1.21 3.94
N PHE A 66 -1.42 0.90 3.05
CA PHE A 66 -0.40 1.83 2.61
C PHE A 66 -0.40 1.82 1.09
N ALA A 67 -0.09 2.95 0.50
CA ALA A 67 -0.18 3.14 -0.94
C ALA A 67 1.08 3.78 -1.51
N GLY A 68 1.31 3.49 -2.78
CA GLY A 68 2.49 3.90 -3.49
C GLY A 68 2.43 3.47 -4.95
N PHE A 69 3.58 3.46 -5.61
CA PHE A 69 3.70 2.99 -6.98
C PHE A 69 4.96 2.13 -7.16
N LYS A 70 4.94 1.33 -8.22
CA LYS A 70 6.05 0.49 -8.62
C LYS A 70 6.77 1.14 -9.80
N ALA A 71 8.07 1.37 -9.69
CA ALA A 71 8.92 1.74 -10.82
C ALA A 71 10.04 0.70 -10.96
N GLY A 72 10.06 -0.02 -12.09
CA GLY A 72 10.88 -1.22 -12.23
C GLY A 72 10.52 -2.25 -11.17
N ASP A 73 11.51 -2.73 -10.40
CA ASP A 73 11.31 -3.67 -9.30
C ASP A 73 11.24 -3.01 -7.92
N THR A 74 11.25 -1.67 -7.87
CA THR A 74 11.17 -0.91 -6.63
C THR A 74 9.74 -0.46 -6.36
N PHE A 75 9.30 -0.61 -5.13
CA PHE A 75 8.05 -0.03 -4.65
C PHE A 75 8.32 1.20 -3.78
N TYR A 76 7.79 2.33 -4.21
CA TYR A 76 7.89 3.61 -3.52
C TYR A 76 6.65 3.78 -2.65
N VAL A 77 6.83 3.71 -1.32
CA VAL A 77 5.76 4.01 -0.37
C VAL A 77 5.56 5.52 -0.32
N LEU A 78 4.33 5.98 -0.62
CA LEU A 78 3.98 7.40 -0.54
C LEU A 78 3.22 7.72 0.75
N TRP A 79 2.28 6.84 1.12
CA TRP A 79 1.44 7.05 2.30
C TRP A 79 1.25 5.75 3.07
N ILE A 80 1.20 5.87 4.39
CA ILE A 80 0.85 4.80 5.31
C ILE A 80 -0.33 5.28 6.13
N GLU A 81 -1.49 4.67 5.95
CA GLU A 81 -2.70 5.04 6.68
C GLU A 81 -2.59 4.56 8.13
N THR A 82 -2.84 5.47 9.07
CA THR A 82 -2.71 5.18 10.51
C THR A 82 -4.06 5.07 11.20
N LYS A 83 -5.11 5.66 10.59
CA LYS A 83 -6.51 5.58 10.98
C LYS A 83 -7.36 5.43 9.72
N TYR A 84 -8.42 4.63 9.76
CA TYR A 84 -9.30 4.45 8.61
C TYR A 84 -9.95 5.78 8.18
N GLY A 85 -9.84 6.10 6.89
CA GLY A 85 -10.37 7.31 6.27
C GLY A 85 -9.33 8.41 6.03
N ASP A 86 -8.10 8.27 6.54
CA ASP A 86 -7.03 9.26 6.30
C ASP A 86 -6.64 9.31 4.82
N LEU A 87 -6.65 8.17 4.12
CA LEU A 87 -6.13 8.04 2.75
C LEU A 87 -7.24 8.06 1.69
N TYR A 88 -8.34 7.37 1.97
CA TYR A 88 -9.56 7.32 1.15
C TYR A 88 -10.71 6.71 1.97
N GLU A 89 -11.95 6.88 1.50
CA GLU A 89 -13.12 6.21 2.09
C GLU A 89 -13.15 4.71 1.72
N HIS A 90 -13.07 3.84 2.73
CA HIS A 90 -12.92 2.38 2.60
C HIS A 90 -14.14 1.68 2.02
#